data_AF-A0A2V5XNP3-F1
#
_entry.id   AF-A0A2V5XNP3-F1
#
_cell.length_a   1.000
_cell.length_b   1.000
_cell.length_c   1.000
_cell.angle_alpha   90.00
_cell.angle_beta   90.00
_cell.angle_gamma   90.00
#
_symmetry.space_group_name_H-M   'P 1'
#
loop_
_entity.id
_entity.type
_entity.pdbx_description
1 polymer ?
#
loop_
_entity_poly.entity_id
_entity_poly.type
_entity_poly.pdbx_seq_one_letter_code
_entity_poly.pdbx_strand_id
1 'polypeptide(L)' 'GFDFFEFIYRQWPESARKELAAKFTTPHFIPDLTNHSHSRNLTRGLILRGFSDEDIEKILRDNWMRIFKQTL' A
#
# COMPACT_ATOMS: atom_id res chain seq x y z
N GLY A 1 11.17 2.24 4.10
CA GLY A 1 10.00 1.90 3.28
C GLY A 1 8.78 1.73 4.18
N PHE A 2 7.56 1.74 3.63
CA PHE A 2 6.29 1.42 4.30
C PHE A 2 6.32 0.15 5.19
N ASP A 3 7.27 -0.73 4.89
CA ASP A 3 7.77 -1.88 5.64
C ASP A 3 8.08 -1.58 7.13
N PHE A 4 8.47 -0.34 7.44
CA PHE A 4 8.85 0.08 8.79
C PHE A 4 7.66 0.15 9.74
N PHE A 5 6.50 0.62 9.28
CA PHE A 5 5.35 0.79 10.17
C PHE A 5 4.78 -0.56 10.61
N GLU A 6 4.66 -1.53 9.70
CA GLU A 6 4.22 -2.88 10.05
C GLU A 6 5.15 -3.53 11.07
N PHE A 7 6.46 -3.44 10.85
CA PHE A 7 7.47 -3.97 11.74
C PHE A 7 7.35 -3.40 13.16
N ILE A 8 7.25 -2.07 13.29
CA ILE A 8 7.09 -1.39 14.57
C ILE A 8 5.73 -1.73 15.21
N TYR A 9 4.64 -1.70 14.44
CA TYR A 9 3.30 -2.01 14.92
C TYR A 9 3.18 -3.42 15.50
N ARG A 10 3.85 -4.41 14.89
CA ARG A 10 3.86 -5.81 15.39
C ARG A 10 4.58 -5.97 16.73
N GLN A 11 5.50 -5.06 17.07
CA GLN A 11 6.23 -5.07 18.34
C GLN A 11 5.50 -4.30 19.44
N TRP A 12 4.42 -3.58 19.13
CA TRP A 12 3.70 -2.79 20.11
C TRP A 12 2.93 -3.66 21.12
N PRO A 13 2.84 -3.22 22.38
CA PRO A 13 1.93 -3.81 23.35
C PRO A 13 0.50 -3.88 22.82
N GLU A 14 -0.25 -4.89 23.23
CA GLU A 14 -1.65 -5.05 22.80
C GLU A 14 -2.52 -3.83 23.16
N SER A 15 -2.25 -3.20 24.32
CA SER A 15 -2.94 -1.97 24.74
C SER A 15 -2.74 -0.82 23.74
N ALA A 16 -1.51 -0.58 23.29
CA ALA A 16 -1.19 0.45 22.31
C ALA A 16 -1.82 0.16 20.94
N ARG A 17 -1.84 -1.11 20.51
CA ARG A 17 -2.51 -1.53 19.26
C ARG A 17 -4.03 -1.30 19.34
N LYS A 18 -4.66 -1.63 20.48
CA LYS A 18 -6.09 -1.37 20.73
C LYS A 18 -6.41 0.12 20.74
N GLU A 19 -5.57 0.94 21.36
CA GLU A 19 -5.75 2.39 21.38
C GLU A 19 -5.66 3.00 19.98
N LEU A 20 -4.69 2.57 19.16
CA LEU A 20 -4.56 3.01 17.78
C LEU A 20 -5.82 2.63 16.96
N ALA A 21 -6.27 1.38 17.08
CA ALA A 21 -7.45 0.89 16.38
C ALA A 21 -8.76 1.58 16.83
N ALA A 22 -8.84 2.06 18.07
CA ALA A 22 -10.00 2.80 18.57
C ALA A 22 -10.02 4.27 18.09
N LYS A 23 -8.84 4.88 17.93
CA LYS A 23 -8.71 6.29 17.47
C LYS A 23 -8.73 6.42 15.95
N PHE A 24 -8.32 5.38 15.23
CA PHE A 24 -8.22 5.35 13.78
C PHE A 24 -8.93 4.11 13.23
N THR A 25 -8.48 3.61 12.08
CA THR A 25 -8.90 2.29 11.57
C THR A 25 -7.88 1.23 11.96
N THR A 26 -8.33 -0.03 12.03
CA THR A 26 -7.43 -1.17 12.20
C THR A 26 -6.45 -1.22 11.02
N PRO A 27 -5.13 -1.23 11.24
CA PRO A 27 -4.18 -1.37 10.14
C PRO A 27 -4.39 -2.70 9.40
N HIS A 28 -4.57 -2.61 8.08
CA HIS A 28 -4.68 -3.76 7.19
C HIS A 28 -3.38 -3.95 6.41
N PHE A 29 -2.59 -4.95 6.80
CA PHE A 29 -1.39 -5.35 6.08
C PHE A 29 -1.76 -6.39 5.04
N ILE A 30 -1.56 -6.06 3.76
CA ILE A 30 -1.86 -6.97 2.66
C ILE A 30 -0.73 -7.99 2.58
N PRO A 31 -1.03 -9.31 2.69
CA PRO A 31 -0.01 -10.35 2.49
C PRO A 31 0.68 -10.17 1.15
N ASP A 32 1.98 -10.44 1.11
CA ASP A 32 2.80 -10.27 -0.09
C ASP A 32 2.84 -8.84 -0.66
N LEU A 33 2.48 -7.82 0.12
CA LEU A 33 2.66 -6.39 -0.20
C LEU A 33 3.15 -5.58 1.00
N THR A 34 3.98 -6.21 1.84
CA THR A 34 4.49 -5.64 3.09
C THR A 34 5.74 -4.79 2.94
N ASN A 35 6.47 -4.90 1.81
CA ASN A 35 7.67 -4.12 1.58
C ASN A 35 7.91 -3.77 0.10
N HIS A 36 8.88 -2.90 -0.19
CA HIS A 36 9.16 -2.41 -1.54
C HIS A 36 9.59 -3.50 -2.52
N SER A 37 10.28 -4.54 -2.06
CA SER A 37 10.65 -5.68 -2.92
C SER A 37 9.42 -6.43 -3.43
N HIS A 38 8.29 -6.31 -2.74
CA HIS A 38 7.01 -6.89 -3.12
C HIS A 38 6.20 -6.03 -4.10
N SER A 39 6.70 -4.86 -4.53
CA SER A 39 6.00 -3.97 -5.47
C SER A 39 5.45 -4.69 -6.72
N ARG A 40 6.17 -5.71 -7.24
CA ARG A 40 5.73 -6.52 -8.39
C ARG A 40 4.45 -7.32 -8.12
N ASN A 41 4.16 -7.66 -6.87
CA ASN A 41 2.95 -8.40 -6.49
C ASN A 41 1.69 -7.54 -6.66
N LEU A 42 1.79 -6.21 -6.56
CA LEU A 42 0.68 -5.30 -6.89
C LEU A 42 0.29 -5.44 -8.36
N THR A 43 1.25 -5.33 -9.28
CA THR A 43 1.01 -5.52 -10.72
C THR A 43 0.42 -6.89 -11.01
N ARG A 44 1.00 -7.95 -10.44
CA ARG A 44 0.47 -9.32 -10.59
C ARG A 44 -0.99 -9.42 -10.09
N GLY A 45 -1.29 -8.81 -8.95
CA GLY A 45 -2.63 -8.80 -8.37
C GLY A 45 -3.66 -8.06 -9.19
N LEU A 46 -3.27 -7.00 -9.91
CA LEU A 46 -4.13 -6.26 -10.84
C LEU A 46 -4.42 -7.08 -12.10
N ILE A 47 -3.40 -7.70 -12.69
CA ILE A 47 -3.57 -8.59 -13.86
C ILE A 47 -4.55 -9.72 -13.53
N LEU A 48 -4.39 -10.39 -12.37
CA LEU A 48 -5.29 -11.46 -11.94
C LEU A 48 -6.74 -11.01 -11.72
N ARG A 49 -6.98 -9.70 -11.54
CA ARG A 49 -8.31 -9.10 -11.39
C ARG A 49 -8.89 -8.60 -12.71
N GLY A 50 -8.20 -8.82 -13.84
CA GLY A 50 -8.66 -8.46 -15.18
C GLY A 50 -8.40 -7.01 -15.57
N PHE A 51 -7.49 -6.32 -14.89
CA PHE A 51 -7.05 -4.99 -15.33
C PHE A 51 -6.21 -5.11 -16.59
N SER A 52 -6.47 -4.22 -17.56
CA SER A 52 -5.66 -4.08 -18.78
C SER A 52 -4.29 -3.47 -18.46
N ASP A 53 -3.31 -3.66 -19.35
CA ASP A 53 -1.99 -3.04 -19.21
C ASP A 53 -2.10 -1.50 -19.22
N GLU A 54 -3.02 -0.96 -20.04
CA GLU A 54 -3.30 0.48 -20.10
C GLU A 54 -3.86 1.02 -18.78
N ASP A 55 -4.73 0.26 -18.10
CA ASP A 55 -5.26 0.67 -16.79
C ASP A 55 -4.20 0.55 -15.70
N ILE A 56 -3.36 -0.48 -15.74
CA ILE A 56 -2.24 -0.65 -14.80
C ILE A 56 -1.24 0.50 -14.95
N GLU A 57 -0.89 0.91 -16.18
CA GLU A 57 0.01 2.05 -16.40
C GLU A 57 -0.56 3.34 -15.81
N LYS A 58 -1.87 3.58 -15.98
CA LYS A 58 -2.55 4.72 -15.36
C LYS A 58 -2.48 4.68 -13.84
N ILE A 59 -2.73 3.53 -13.23
CA ILE A 59 -2.71 3.35 -11.77
C ILE A 59 -1.31 3.60 -11.22
N LEU A 60 -0.28 3.00 -11.83
CA LEU A 60 1.07 3.01 -11.29
C LEU A 60 1.86 4.27 -11.64
N ARG A 61 1.51 4.98 -12.73
CA ARG A 61 2.35 6.07 -13.26
C ARG A 61 1.55 7.26 -13.80
N ASP A 62 0.74 7.09 -14.84
CA ASP A 62 0.28 8.26 -15.61
C ASP A 62 -0.63 9.19 -14.81
N ASN A 63 -1.47 8.65 -13.93
CA ASN A 63 -2.31 9.48 -13.06
C ASN A 63 -1.46 10.33 -12.11
N TRP A 64 -0.40 9.76 -11.55
CA TRP A 64 0.53 10.50 -10.69
C TRP A 64 1.29 11.56 -11.47
N MET A 65 1.83 11.22 -12.64
CA MET A 65 2.53 12.18 -13.49
C MET A 65 1.63 13.34 -13.93
N ARG A 66 0.35 13.07 -14.19
CA ARG A 66 -0.65 14.11 -14.47
C ARG A 66 -0.82 15.05 -13.28
N ILE A 67 -0.94 14.52 -12.06
CA ILE A 67 -1.08 15.33 -10.84
C ILE A 67 0.19 16.14 -10.58
N PHE A 68 1.37 15.51 -10.65
CA PHE A 68 2.64 16.21 -10.42
C PHE A 68 2.86 17.37 -11.38
N LYS A 69 2.51 17.21 -12.66
CA LYS A 69 2.55 18.32 -13.63
C LYS A 69 1.62 19.49 -13.29
N GLN A 70 0.60 19.27 -12.46
CA GLN A 70 -0.37 20.31 -12.06
C GLN A 70 0.01 20.97 -10.74
N THR A 71 0.82 20.32 -9.90
CA THR A 71 1.07 20.73 -8.52
C THR A 71 2.52 21.06 -8.20
N LEU A 72 3.47 20.65 -9.05
CA LEU A 72 4.90 20.96 -8.96
C LEU A 72 5.33 21.82 -10.16
#